data_AF-A0A2E9GN13-F1
#
_entry.id   AF-A0A2E9GN13-F1
#
_cell.length_a   1.000
_cell.length_b   1.000
_cell.length_c   1.000
_cell.angle_alpha   90.00
_cell.angle_beta   90.00
_cell.angle_gamma   90.00
#
_symmetry.space_group_name_H-M   'P 1'
#
loop_
_entity.id
_entity.type
_entity.pdbx_description
1 polymer ?
#
loop_
_entity_poly.entity_id
_entity_poly.type
_entity_poly.pdbx_seq_one_letter_code
_entity_poly.pdbx_strand_id
1 'polypeptide(L)'
;MKNAFGGLLNERRHWTHPVIHQTLVDLLMIQQKIHPGIFAVMDGTFAGDGPGPRCMVPHVKNVLLASADQVAIDAVAAQLMGFDPLSISFIRLAHERGLGCGDPAEIEIVGDEDVAAERWGFTGPFAKMTFASSMQHKIYWGPLKKPIEWSLKTVLAPWAYLASVAYHDSFWYPLRAKAKVAGVMASAWGRLFANWERVTPDERGFPEVGERPAELERSGFSVFLESLRLLWTCLLEAPEVAARRRTRKARRTS
;
A
#
# COMPACT_ATOMS: atom_id res chain seq x y z
N MET A 1 -6.70 4.72 10.60
CA MET A 1 -5.71 4.18 11.57
C MET A 1 -4.31 3.84 11.00
N LYS A 2 -4.17 3.32 9.78
CA LYS A 2 -2.89 2.78 9.28
C LYS A 2 -1.70 3.75 9.29
N ASN A 3 -1.93 5.06 9.13
CA ASN A 3 -0.88 6.08 9.14
C ASN A 3 -0.09 6.14 10.46
N ALA A 4 -0.74 5.84 11.59
CA ALA A 4 -0.07 5.78 12.90
C ALA A 4 1.01 4.68 12.94
N PHE A 5 0.86 3.61 12.17
CA PHE A 5 1.87 2.55 12.03
C PHE A 5 3.17 3.05 11.40
N GLY A 6 3.09 4.02 10.48
CA GLY A 6 4.26 4.65 9.88
C GLY A 6 4.81 5.80 10.72
N GLY A 7 3.93 6.59 11.36
CA GLY A 7 4.33 7.79 12.11
C GLY A 7 4.83 7.54 13.53
N LEU A 8 4.29 6.52 14.22
CA LEU A 8 4.62 6.25 15.63
C LEU A 8 5.53 5.02 15.81
N LEU A 9 5.58 4.12 14.82
CA LEU A 9 6.41 2.90 14.87
C LEU A 9 7.48 2.90 13.77
N ASN A 10 8.51 3.72 13.98
CA ASN A 10 9.60 3.91 13.01
C ASN A 10 10.56 2.71 12.97
N GLU A 11 10.88 2.15 14.13
CA GLU A 11 11.81 1.04 14.26
C GLU A 11 11.09 -0.30 14.28
N ARG A 12 11.73 -1.34 13.72
CA ARG A 12 11.32 -2.74 13.91
C ARG A 12 9.85 -3.04 13.56
N ARG A 13 9.18 -2.20 12.76
CA ARG A 13 7.77 -2.39 12.36
C ARG A 13 7.47 -3.73 11.69
N HIS A 14 8.46 -4.35 11.04
CA HIS A 14 8.29 -5.66 10.40
C HIS A 14 7.94 -6.77 11.41
N TRP A 15 8.39 -6.66 12.65
CA TRP A 15 8.11 -7.63 13.71
C TRP A 15 6.65 -7.64 14.15
N THR A 16 5.92 -6.54 13.95
CA THR A 16 4.51 -6.41 14.35
C THR A 16 3.53 -6.76 13.23
N HIS A 17 4.00 -7.04 12.01
CA HIS A 17 3.13 -7.46 10.90
C HIS A 17 2.30 -8.72 11.21
N PRO A 18 2.82 -9.75 11.91
CA PRO A 18 2.04 -10.92 12.32
C PRO A 18 0.89 -10.62 13.31
N VAL A 19 0.90 -9.44 13.94
CA VAL A 19 -0.12 -9.01 14.91
C VAL A 19 -0.61 -7.60 14.57
N ILE A 20 -0.67 -7.31 13.26
CA ILE A 20 -0.87 -5.96 12.76
C ILE A 20 -2.16 -5.34 13.27
N HIS A 21 -3.22 -6.14 13.40
CA HIS A 21 -4.52 -5.65 13.85
C HIS A 21 -4.44 -5.11 15.28
N GLN A 22 -3.85 -5.87 16.21
CA GLN A 22 -3.66 -5.45 17.59
C GLN A 22 -2.73 -4.24 17.66
N THR A 23 -1.64 -4.27 16.90
CA THR A 23 -0.69 -3.15 16.86
C THR A 23 -1.34 -1.86 16.38
N LEU A 24 -2.23 -1.90 15.37
CA LEU A 24 -2.94 -0.71 14.90
C LEU A 24 -3.82 -0.10 15.99
N VAL A 25 -4.52 -0.93 16.76
CA VAL A 25 -5.40 -0.49 17.84
C VAL A 25 -4.59 0.09 19.01
N ASP A 26 -3.47 -0.55 19.36
CA ASP A 26 -2.59 -0.06 20.42
C ASP A 26 -1.97 1.30 20.02
N LEU A 27 -1.58 1.45 18.75
CA LEU A 27 -1.10 2.72 18.21
C LEU A 27 -2.18 3.80 18.16
N LEU A 28 -3.43 3.45 17.84
CA LEU A 28 -4.56 4.38 17.90
C LEU A 28 -4.77 4.90 19.32
N MET A 29 -4.76 4.01 20.31
CA MET A 29 -4.89 4.39 21.73
C MET A 29 -3.76 5.35 22.16
N ILE A 30 -2.52 5.08 21.75
CA ILE A 30 -1.39 6.00 22.02
C ILE A 30 -1.62 7.32 21.30
N GLN A 31 -1.97 7.29 20.01
CA GLN A 31 -2.18 8.46 19.16
C GLN A 31 -3.20 9.42 19.76
N GLN A 32 -4.35 8.93 20.23
CA GLN A 32 -5.39 9.76 20.84
C GLN A 32 -4.93 10.45 22.12
N LYS A 33 -4.00 9.85 22.87
CA LYS A 33 -3.42 10.46 24.08
C LYS A 33 -2.41 11.56 23.78
N ILE A 34 -1.57 11.36 22.77
CA ILE A 34 -0.44 12.27 22.49
C ILE A 34 -0.77 13.32 21.42
N HIS A 35 -1.78 13.07 20.58
CA HIS A 35 -2.23 13.96 19.52
C HIS A 35 -3.76 14.11 19.60
N PRO A 36 -4.28 14.87 20.57
CA PRO A 36 -5.71 15.14 20.66
C PRO A 36 -6.18 15.95 19.44
N GLY A 37 -7.39 15.67 18.95
CA GLY A 37 -8.01 16.45 17.88
C GLY A 37 -7.50 16.16 16.46
N ILE A 38 -7.01 14.95 16.19
CA ILE A 38 -6.66 14.55 14.82
C ILE A 38 -7.92 14.49 13.95
N PHE A 39 -7.88 15.19 12.82
CA PHE A 39 -8.85 15.06 11.74
C PHE A 39 -8.22 14.27 10.60
N ALA A 40 -8.83 13.14 10.24
CA ALA A 40 -8.34 12.25 9.20
C ALA A 40 -9.00 12.60 7.86
N VAL A 41 -8.19 12.66 6.80
CA VAL A 41 -8.66 12.76 5.41
C VAL A 41 -8.07 11.57 4.64
N MET A 42 -8.92 10.87 3.89
CA MET A 42 -8.54 9.73 3.06
C MET A 42 -8.84 10.04 1.60
N ASP A 43 -7.81 9.91 0.78
CA ASP A 43 -7.91 10.00 -0.67
C ASP A 43 -8.49 8.68 -1.24
N GLY A 44 -9.64 8.80 -1.91
CA GLY A 44 -10.29 7.74 -2.68
C GLY A 44 -10.51 8.14 -4.14
N THR A 45 -9.69 9.05 -4.68
CA THR A 45 -9.67 9.36 -6.13
C THR A 45 -9.45 8.07 -6.94
N PHE A 46 -8.48 7.27 -6.50
CA PHE A 46 -8.27 5.89 -6.93
C PHE A 46 -8.38 4.92 -5.75
N ALA A 47 -9.05 3.79 -5.99
CA ALA A 47 -9.14 2.68 -5.04
C ALA A 47 -8.63 1.39 -5.69
N GLY A 48 -7.92 0.54 -4.93
CA GLY A 48 -7.35 -0.71 -5.45
C GLY A 48 -8.12 -1.94 -5.01
N ASP A 49 -8.50 -2.80 -5.95
CA ASP A 49 -9.05 -4.15 -5.65
C ASP A 49 -8.00 -5.25 -5.90
N GLY A 50 -8.13 -6.38 -5.22
CA GLY A 50 -7.31 -7.57 -5.41
C GLY A 50 -6.03 -7.58 -4.56
N PRO A 51 -5.00 -8.33 -4.98
CA PRO A 51 -3.81 -8.55 -4.17
C PRO A 51 -2.86 -7.34 -4.19
N GLY A 52 -3.12 -6.38 -3.31
CA GLY A 52 -2.21 -5.28 -3.01
C GLY A 52 -0.92 -5.72 -2.28
N PRO A 53 0.05 -4.81 -2.08
CA PRO A 53 0.05 -3.42 -2.54
C PRO A 53 0.51 -3.25 -4.00
N ARG A 54 1.18 -4.25 -4.60
CA ARG A 54 1.79 -4.11 -5.95
C ARG A 54 0.93 -4.65 -7.10
N CYS A 55 0.10 -5.65 -6.85
CA CYS A 55 -0.70 -6.32 -7.89
C CYS A 55 -2.19 -5.97 -7.83
N MET A 56 -2.54 -4.82 -7.23
CA MET A 56 -3.91 -4.35 -7.17
C MET A 56 -4.39 -3.87 -8.55
N VAL A 57 -5.69 -3.98 -8.79
CA VAL A 57 -6.38 -3.40 -9.92
C VAL A 57 -6.89 -2.02 -9.49
N PRO A 58 -6.37 -0.93 -10.06
CA PRO A 58 -6.85 0.40 -9.70
C PRO A 58 -8.23 0.67 -10.34
N HIS A 59 -9.08 1.35 -9.61
CA HIS A 59 -10.40 1.81 -9.99
C HIS A 59 -10.52 3.30 -9.68
N VAL A 60 -11.11 4.07 -10.58
CA VAL A 60 -11.43 5.48 -10.35
C VAL A 60 -12.72 5.54 -9.54
N LYS A 61 -12.70 6.20 -8.39
CA LYS A 61 -13.87 6.32 -7.50
C LYS A 61 -14.24 7.76 -7.17
N ASN A 62 -13.28 8.70 -7.25
CA ASN A 62 -13.53 10.13 -7.07
C ASN A 62 -14.17 10.47 -5.72
N VAL A 63 -13.84 9.73 -4.67
CA VAL A 63 -14.35 10.00 -3.32
C VAL A 63 -13.24 10.55 -2.44
N LEU A 64 -13.59 11.48 -1.56
CA LEU A 64 -12.74 11.89 -0.44
C LEU A 64 -13.51 11.59 0.83
N LEU A 65 -12.87 10.90 1.77
CA LEU A 65 -13.44 10.71 3.10
C LEU A 65 -12.76 11.63 4.08
N ALA A 66 -13.51 12.16 5.03
CA ALA A 66 -13.00 12.99 6.10
C ALA A 66 -13.74 12.66 7.39
N SER A 67 -13.01 12.52 8.50
CA SER A 67 -13.62 12.24 9.81
C SER A 67 -12.71 12.66 10.96
N ALA A 68 -13.32 13.10 12.05
CA ALA A 68 -12.64 13.26 13.33
C ALA A 68 -12.39 11.90 14.04
N ASP A 69 -13.11 10.85 13.64
CA ASP A 69 -12.96 9.49 14.17
C ASP A 69 -12.18 8.62 13.18
N GLN A 70 -11.00 8.16 13.60
CA GLN A 70 -10.09 7.36 12.79
C GLN A 70 -10.58 5.92 12.56
N VAL A 71 -11.51 5.42 13.40
CA VAL A 71 -12.17 4.12 13.23
C VAL A 71 -13.31 4.26 12.24
N ALA A 72 -14.12 5.31 12.36
CA ALA A 72 -15.26 5.55 11.49
C ALA A 72 -14.85 5.72 10.03
N ILE A 73 -13.78 6.47 9.74
CA ILE A 73 -13.30 6.65 8.36
C ILE A 73 -12.83 5.34 7.73
N ASP A 74 -12.15 4.47 8.49
CA ASP A 74 -11.71 3.16 8.01
C ASP A 74 -12.92 2.22 7.83
N ALA A 75 -13.95 2.34 8.66
CA ALA A 75 -15.19 1.58 8.57
C ALA A 75 -16.03 1.96 7.33
N VAL A 76 -16.23 3.26 7.09
CA VAL A 76 -16.92 3.74 5.88
C VAL A 76 -16.12 3.37 4.62
N ALA A 77 -14.80 3.50 4.64
CA ALA A 77 -13.97 3.06 3.51
C ALA A 77 -14.12 1.55 3.23
N ALA A 78 -14.14 0.71 4.27
CA ALA A 78 -14.39 -0.73 4.12
C ALA A 78 -15.78 -1.01 3.55
N GLN A 79 -16.79 -0.30 4.02
CA GLN A 79 -18.16 -0.42 3.57
C GLN A 79 -18.31 -0.03 2.09
N LEU A 80 -17.72 1.09 1.67
CA LEU A 80 -17.69 1.53 0.26
C LEU A 80 -17.05 0.47 -0.64
N MET A 81 -15.96 -0.13 -0.19
CA MET A 81 -15.32 -1.24 -0.92
C MET A 81 -16.22 -2.50 -1.00
N GLY A 82 -17.29 -2.58 -0.21
CA GLY A 82 -18.23 -3.71 -0.17
C GLY A 82 -17.90 -4.76 0.88
N PHE A 83 -17.02 -4.44 1.84
CA PHE A 83 -16.71 -5.32 2.96
C PHE A 83 -17.58 -4.97 4.17
N ASP A 84 -17.84 -5.97 5.01
CA ASP A 84 -18.37 -5.74 6.35
C ASP A 84 -17.25 -5.15 7.24
N PRO A 85 -17.39 -3.91 7.76
CA PRO A 85 -16.35 -3.28 8.58
C PRO A 85 -16.00 -4.05 9.85
N LEU A 86 -16.99 -4.67 10.51
CA LEU A 86 -16.76 -5.42 11.75
C LEU A 86 -16.14 -6.80 11.50
N SER A 87 -16.17 -7.31 10.26
CA SER A 87 -15.37 -8.48 9.88
C SER A 87 -13.86 -8.18 9.87
N ILE A 88 -13.47 -6.90 9.76
CA ILE A 88 -12.08 -6.47 9.72
C ILE A 88 -11.57 -6.28 11.15
N SER A 89 -10.67 -7.18 11.57
CA SER A 89 -10.27 -7.31 12.97
C SER A 89 -9.78 -6.01 13.63
N PHE A 90 -9.08 -5.12 12.94
CA PHE A 90 -8.59 -3.89 13.58
C PHE A 90 -9.69 -2.84 13.80
N ILE A 91 -10.70 -2.80 12.93
CA ILE A 91 -11.87 -1.92 13.08
C ILE A 91 -12.72 -2.44 14.24
N ARG A 92 -13.06 -3.73 14.22
CA ARG A 92 -13.82 -4.37 15.30
C ARG A 92 -13.15 -4.22 16.67
N LEU A 93 -11.86 -4.52 16.78
CA LEU A 93 -11.14 -4.39 18.05
C LEU A 93 -11.07 -2.94 18.56
N ALA A 94 -10.99 -1.95 17.68
CA ALA A 94 -11.01 -0.54 18.08
C ALA A 94 -12.41 -0.12 18.57
N HIS A 95 -13.45 -0.57 17.88
CA HIS A 95 -14.85 -0.34 18.25
C HIS A 95 -15.20 -0.99 19.59
N GLU A 96 -14.88 -2.28 19.78
CA GLU A 96 -15.10 -3.02 21.02
C GLU A 96 -14.39 -2.37 22.23
N ARG A 97 -13.30 -1.63 21.99
CA ARG A 97 -12.55 -0.91 23.03
C ARG A 97 -13.02 0.53 23.24
N GLY A 98 -14.04 0.99 22.52
CA GLY A 98 -14.55 2.36 22.61
C GLY A 98 -13.56 3.42 22.14
N LEU A 99 -12.61 3.06 21.27
CA LEU A 99 -11.63 4.02 20.71
C LEU A 99 -12.19 4.80 19.51
N GLY A 100 -13.36 4.41 19.01
CA GLY A 100 -14.07 5.04 17.90
C GLY A 100 -15.21 4.14 17.43
N CYS A 101 -16.02 4.60 16.49
CA CYS A 101 -17.15 3.85 15.96
C CYS A 101 -16.77 3.04 14.72
N GLY A 102 -17.00 1.72 14.77
CA GLY A 102 -16.76 0.82 13.65
C GLY A 102 -18.05 0.28 13.00
N ASP A 103 -19.20 0.51 13.63
CA ASP A 103 -20.51 0.10 13.11
C ASP A 103 -21.08 1.22 12.20
N PRO A 104 -21.23 0.98 10.88
CA PRO A 104 -21.78 1.99 9.99
C PRO A 104 -23.19 2.47 10.33
N ALA A 105 -23.99 1.69 11.07
CA ALA A 105 -25.32 2.12 11.48
C ALA A 105 -25.28 3.23 12.56
N GLU A 106 -24.17 3.36 13.27
CA GLU A 106 -23.94 4.37 14.30
C GLU A 106 -23.09 5.56 13.80
N ILE A 107 -22.65 5.52 12.53
CA ILE A 107 -21.83 6.58 11.93
C ILE A 107 -22.74 7.58 11.21
N GLU A 108 -22.69 8.84 11.63
CA GLU A 108 -23.34 9.95 10.94
C GLU A 108 -22.55 10.33 9.68
N ILE A 109 -23.24 10.35 8.53
CA ILE A 109 -22.69 10.84 7.26
C ILE A 109 -23.19 12.26 7.05
N VAL A 110 -22.27 13.23 7.07
CA VAL A 110 -22.59 14.66 6.88
C VAL A 110 -22.36 15.17 5.45
N GLY A 111 -21.78 14.31 4.59
CA GLY A 111 -21.46 14.61 3.19
C GLY A 111 -22.44 13.97 2.23
N ASP A 112 -21.94 13.49 1.09
CA ASP A 112 -22.77 12.85 0.05
C ASP A 112 -23.28 11.47 0.50
N GLU A 113 -24.52 11.42 1.01
CA GLU A 113 -25.16 10.19 1.50
C GLU A 113 -25.31 9.13 0.40
N ASP A 114 -25.64 9.53 -0.83
CA ASP A 114 -25.79 8.62 -1.97
C ASP A 114 -24.48 7.90 -2.27
N VAL A 115 -23.35 8.60 -2.18
CA VAL A 115 -22.01 8.04 -2.37
C VAL A 115 -21.68 7.10 -1.22
N ALA A 116 -21.99 7.46 0.02
CA ALA A 116 -21.77 6.60 1.19
C ALA A 116 -22.59 5.29 1.15
N ALA A 117 -23.73 5.27 0.45
CA ALA A 117 -24.55 4.09 0.25
C ALA A 117 -23.98 3.11 -0.81
N GLU A 118 -23.00 3.52 -1.61
CA GLU A 118 -22.42 2.66 -2.64
C GLU A 118 -21.70 1.43 -2.05
N ARG A 119 -21.75 0.33 -2.79
CA ARG A 119 -20.96 -0.88 -2.51
C ARG A 119 -20.23 -1.28 -3.79
N TRP A 120 -18.93 -1.05 -3.83
CA TRP A 120 -18.14 -1.26 -5.04
C TRP A 120 -17.89 -2.73 -5.37
N GLY A 121 -18.21 -3.65 -4.44
CA GLY A 121 -18.12 -5.09 -4.66
C GLY A 121 -16.70 -5.58 -4.88
N PHE A 122 -15.72 -4.99 -4.18
CA PHE A 122 -14.34 -5.41 -4.28
C PHE A 122 -14.18 -6.85 -3.78
N THR A 123 -13.39 -7.61 -4.51
CA THR A 123 -13.18 -9.03 -4.23
C THR A 123 -12.13 -9.26 -3.14
N GLY A 124 -11.29 -8.26 -2.90
CA GLY A 124 -10.24 -8.29 -1.89
C GLY A 124 -9.07 -9.20 -2.27
N PRO A 125 -8.06 -9.33 -1.37
CA PRO A 125 -6.80 -9.98 -1.70
C PRO A 125 -6.89 -11.51 -1.77
N PHE A 126 -7.97 -12.11 -1.25
CA PHE A 126 -8.08 -13.56 -1.05
C PHE A 126 -8.91 -14.29 -2.11
N ALA A 127 -9.84 -13.61 -2.80
CA ALA A 127 -10.70 -14.24 -3.80
C ALA A 127 -9.95 -14.60 -5.10
N LYS A 128 -8.99 -13.77 -5.51
CA LYS A 128 -8.11 -14.00 -6.67
C LYS A 128 -6.64 -13.87 -6.26
N MET A 129 -6.16 -14.81 -5.47
CA MET A 129 -4.75 -14.83 -5.10
C MET A 129 -3.88 -15.00 -6.34
N THR A 130 -3.07 -13.99 -6.66
CA THR A 130 -1.96 -14.16 -7.60
C THR A 130 -0.93 -15.11 -7.00
N PHE A 131 -0.07 -15.71 -7.83
CA PHE A 131 1.01 -16.56 -7.33
C PHE A 131 1.87 -15.84 -6.28
N ALA A 132 2.19 -14.55 -6.50
CA ALA A 132 2.94 -13.74 -5.54
C ALA A 132 2.19 -13.49 -4.22
N SER A 133 0.89 -13.17 -4.25
CA SER A 133 0.13 -12.95 -3.02
C SER A 133 -0.15 -14.26 -2.26
N SER A 134 -0.33 -15.37 -2.98
CA SER A 134 -0.40 -16.71 -2.37
C SER A 134 0.93 -17.07 -1.70
N MET A 135 2.05 -16.78 -2.35
CA MET A 135 3.38 -17.01 -1.77
C MET A 135 3.64 -16.09 -0.56
N GLN A 136 3.32 -14.81 -0.64
CA GLN A 136 3.42 -13.88 0.49
C GLN A 136 2.56 -14.35 1.67
N HIS A 137 1.33 -14.78 1.44
CA HIS A 137 0.48 -15.33 2.49
C HIS A 137 1.11 -16.58 3.12
N LYS A 138 1.65 -17.50 2.31
CA LYS A 138 2.36 -18.69 2.81
C LYS A 138 3.63 -18.33 3.59
N ILE A 139 4.30 -17.24 3.25
CA ILE A 139 5.50 -16.74 3.92
C ILE A 139 5.15 -16.06 5.25
N TYR A 140 4.13 -15.21 5.31
CA TYR A 140 3.81 -14.46 6.53
C TYR A 140 2.93 -15.24 7.51
N TRP A 141 2.01 -16.05 6.98
CA TRP A 141 0.91 -16.67 7.74
C TRP A 141 0.82 -18.19 7.53
N GLY A 142 1.71 -18.79 6.73
CA GLY A 142 1.66 -20.21 6.38
C GLY A 142 2.94 -20.98 6.69
N PRO A 143 3.08 -22.20 6.11
CA PRO A 143 4.16 -23.13 6.47
C PRO A 143 5.55 -22.67 6.01
N LEU A 144 5.62 -21.71 5.07
CA LEU A 144 6.89 -21.17 4.55
C LEU A 144 7.49 -20.09 5.44
N LYS A 145 6.82 -19.70 6.53
CA LYS A 145 7.32 -18.69 7.48
C LYS A 145 8.70 -19.03 8.05
N LYS A 146 8.86 -20.21 8.64
CA LYS A 146 10.12 -20.61 9.29
C LYS A 146 11.30 -20.77 8.29
N PRO A 147 11.13 -21.44 7.13
CA PRO A 147 12.20 -21.55 6.13
C PRO A 147 12.61 -20.21 5.52
N ILE A 148 11.64 -19.33 5.23
CA ILE A 148 11.93 -18.04 4.59
C ILE A 148 12.56 -17.09 5.60
N GLU A 149 12.10 -17.05 6.86
CA GLU A 149 12.71 -16.25 7.91
C GLU A 149 14.18 -16.65 8.15
N TRP A 150 14.51 -17.94 8.00
CA TRP A 150 15.89 -18.42 7.98
C TRP A 150 16.64 -17.91 6.74
N SER A 151 16.07 -18.04 5.53
CA SER A 151 16.73 -17.58 4.29
C SER A 151 16.95 -16.06 4.22
N LEU A 152 16.02 -15.26 4.77
CA LEU A 152 16.10 -13.80 4.84
C LEU A 152 17.16 -13.32 5.85
N LYS A 153 17.58 -14.20 6.77
CA LYS A 153 18.71 -13.98 7.70
C LYS A 153 20.06 -14.43 7.10
N THR A 154 20.10 -14.81 5.81
CA THR A 154 21.31 -15.26 5.10
C THR A 154 21.54 -14.48 3.80
N VAL A 155 22.63 -14.81 3.09
CA VAL A 155 23.06 -14.21 1.80
C VAL A 155 22.02 -14.36 0.67
N LEU A 156 20.91 -15.09 0.90
CA LEU A 156 19.83 -15.31 -0.06
C LEU A 156 18.79 -14.18 -0.11
N ALA A 157 18.77 -13.26 0.87
CA ALA A 157 17.82 -12.15 0.91
C ALA A 157 17.83 -11.24 -0.36
N PRO A 158 18.98 -10.91 -0.97
CA PRO A 158 19.01 -10.12 -2.21
C PRO A 158 18.34 -10.83 -3.39
N TRP A 159 18.43 -12.17 -3.46
CA TRP A 159 17.83 -12.95 -4.55
C TRP A 159 16.30 -12.99 -4.48
N ALA A 160 15.73 -12.98 -3.28
CA ALA A 160 14.29 -12.87 -3.09
C ALA A 160 13.74 -11.51 -3.58
N TYR A 161 14.51 -10.42 -3.41
CA TYR A 161 14.19 -9.12 -3.98
C TYR A 161 14.17 -9.16 -5.51
N LEU A 162 15.21 -9.74 -6.13
CA LEU A 162 15.29 -9.86 -7.59
C LEU A 162 14.13 -10.67 -8.19
N ALA A 163 13.78 -11.80 -7.55
CA ALA A 163 12.66 -12.62 -7.99
C ALA A 163 11.31 -11.89 -7.89
N SER A 164 11.13 -11.08 -6.84
CA SER A 164 9.93 -10.24 -6.68
C SER A 164 9.84 -9.17 -7.78
N VAL A 165 10.93 -8.46 -8.06
CA VAL A 165 11.00 -7.47 -9.15
C VAL A 165 10.72 -8.12 -10.50
N ALA A 166 11.39 -9.23 -10.82
CA ALA A 166 11.20 -9.94 -12.08
C ALA A 166 9.72 -10.34 -12.29
N TYR A 167 9.06 -10.81 -11.23
CA TYR A 167 7.66 -11.19 -11.31
C TYR A 167 6.72 -9.99 -11.46
N HIS A 168 6.89 -8.93 -10.66
CA HIS A 168 5.98 -7.77 -10.69
C HIS A 168 6.19 -6.91 -11.94
N ASP A 169 7.43 -6.55 -12.24
CA ASP A 169 7.77 -5.54 -13.23
C ASP A 169 7.93 -6.12 -14.64
N SER A 170 8.48 -7.34 -14.76
CA SER A 170 8.74 -7.96 -16.06
C SER A 170 7.61 -8.89 -16.52
N PHE A 171 6.82 -9.45 -15.61
CA PHE A 171 5.78 -10.44 -15.96
C PHE A 171 4.36 -9.93 -15.70
N TRP A 172 4.02 -9.57 -14.46
CA TRP A 172 2.66 -9.19 -14.10
C TRP A 172 2.23 -7.87 -14.75
N TYR A 173 3.07 -6.84 -14.67
CA TYR A 173 2.72 -5.53 -15.17
C TYR A 173 2.47 -5.51 -16.69
N PRO A 174 3.38 -6.02 -17.55
CA PRO A 174 3.20 -5.98 -18.99
C PRO A 174 2.02 -6.84 -19.48
N LEU A 175 1.78 -7.98 -18.83
CA LEU A 175 0.80 -8.98 -19.30
C LEU A 175 -0.60 -8.79 -18.72
N ARG A 176 -0.74 -8.22 -17.51
CA ARG A 176 -2.04 -8.15 -16.81
C ARG A 176 -2.43 -6.76 -16.34
N ALA A 177 -1.47 -5.89 -16.02
CA ALA A 177 -1.76 -4.59 -15.44
C ALA A 177 -1.85 -3.47 -16.49
N LYS A 178 -1.04 -3.54 -17.56
CA LYS A 178 -0.87 -2.43 -18.52
C LYS A 178 -2.18 -1.86 -19.06
N ALA A 179 -3.11 -2.71 -19.51
CA ALA A 179 -4.39 -2.25 -20.05
C ALA A 179 -5.28 -1.57 -18.99
N LYS A 180 -5.28 -2.11 -17.77
CA LYS A 180 -6.07 -1.58 -16.65
C LYS A 180 -5.51 -0.26 -16.12
N VAL A 181 -4.18 -0.19 -16.00
CA VAL A 181 -3.47 1.02 -15.62
C VAL A 181 -3.64 2.11 -16.70
N ALA A 182 -3.58 1.76 -17.99
CA ALA A 182 -3.82 2.70 -19.08
C ALA A 182 -5.21 3.35 -18.99
N GLY A 183 -6.25 2.59 -18.65
CA GLY A 183 -7.60 3.14 -18.42
C GLY A 183 -7.64 4.17 -17.29
N VAL A 184 -6.93 3.90 -16.19
CA VAL A 184 -6.82 4.83 -15.05
C VAL A 184 -5.98 6.06 -15.40
N MET A 185 -4.91 5.91 -16.16
CA MET A 185 -4.07 7.01 -16.63
C MET A 185 -4.78 7.92 -17.65
N ALA A 186 -5.79 7.38 -18.34
CA ALA A 186 -6.68 8.13 -19.22
C ALA A 186 -7.92 8.69 -18.51
N SER A 187 -8.06 8.50 -17.19
CA SER A 187 -9.17 9.08 -16.42
C SER A 187 -9.04 10.59 -16.26
N ALA A 188 -10.07 11.24 -15.72
CA ALA A 188 -10.02 12.67 -15.42
C ALA A 188 -8.83 13.04 -14.51
N TRP A 189 -8.56 12.25 -13.47
CA TRP A 189 -7.39 12.41 -12.61
C TRP A 189 -6.07 12.20 -13.36
N GLY A 190 -5.98 11.14 -14.18
CA GLY A 190 -4.79 10.88 -14.97
C GLY A 190 -4.45 12.03 -15.93
N ARG A 191 -5.46 12.58 -16.60
CA ARG A 191 -5.31 13.77 -17.45
C ARG A 191 -4.99 15.02 -16.64
N LEU A 192 -5.67 15.23 -15.52
CA LEU A 192 -5.44 16.38 -14.63
C LEU A 192 -3.97 16.43 -14.18
N PHE A 193 -3.42 15.31 -13.71
CA PHE A 193 -2.01 15.26 -13.30
C PHE A 193 -1.05 15.45 -14.47
N ALA A 194 -1.36 14.88 -15.64
CA ALA A 194 -0.52 15.05 -16.83
C ALA A 194 -0.51 16.50 -17.36
N ASN A 195 -1.58 17.26 -17.11
CA ASN A 195 -1.76 18.64 -17.57
C ASN A 195 -1.72 19.66 -16.42
N TRP A 196 -1.25 19.27 -15.24
CA TRP A 196 -1.35 20.06 -14.00
C TRP A 196 -0.80 21.48 -14.12
N GLU A 197 0.27 21.66 -14.90
CA GLU A 197 0.89 22.97 -15.13
C GLU A 197 0.11 23.89 -16.10
N ARG A 198 -0.89 23.36 -16.81
CA ARG A 198 -1.59 24.06 -17.91
C ARG A 198 -3.07 24.30 -17.63
N VAL A 199 -3.64 23.52 -16.72
CA VAL A 199 -5.06 23.60 -16.33
C VAL A 199 -5.24 24.62 -15.23
N THR A 200 -6.33 25.38 -15.29
CA THR A 200 -6.66 26.42 -14.30
C THR A 200 -7.86 25.99 -13.46
N PRO A 201 -7.78 26.10 -12.13
CA PRO A 201 -8.91 25.76 -11.28
C PRO A 201 -9.93 26.91 -11.21
N ASP A 202 -11.18 26.56 -10.95
CA ASP A 202 -12.26 27.46 -10.53
C ASP A 202 -12.66 27.18 -9.06
N GLU A 203 -13.72 27.84 -8.58
CA GLU A 203 -14.23 27.68 -7.20
C GLU A 203 -14.69 26.24 -6.89
N ARG A 204 -14.92 25.41 -7.90
CA ARG A 204 -15.40 24.02 -7.79
C ARG A 204 -14.33 23.00 -8.17
N GLY A 205 -13.09 23.42 -8.40
CA GLY A 205 -11.97 22.53 -8.72
C GLY A 205 -11.49 22.71 -10.16
N PHE A 206 -11.36 21.62 -10.92
CA PHE A 206 -10.84 21.64 -12.29
C PHE A 206 -11.92 21.22 -13.30
N PRO A 207 -12.68 22.17 -13.89
CA PRO A 207 -13.73 21.84 -14.85
C PRO A 207 -13.17 21.23 -16.14
N GLU A 208 -11.95 21.63 -16.53
CA GLU A 208 -11.22 21.07 -17.66
C GLU A 208 -9.89 20.47 -17.18
N VAL A 209 -9.68 19.19 -17.48
CA VAL A 209 -8.51 18.42 -17.01
C VAL A 209 -7.47 18.18 -18.13
N GLY A 210 -7.67 18.80 -19.29
CA GLY A 210 -6.88 18.58 -20.51
C GLY A 210 -7.19 17.25 -21.20
N GLU A 211 -6.60 17.06 -22.39
CA GLU A 211 -6.83 15.87 -23.23
C GLU A 211 -5.71 14.83 -23.11
N ARG A 212 -4.47 15.26 -22.79
CA ARG A 212 -3.30 14.37 -22.76
C ARG A 212 -3.43 13.39 -21.58
N PRO A 213 -3.44 12.06 -21.82
CA PRO A 213 -3.41 11.07 -20.73
C PRO A 213 -2.04 11.03 -20.07
N ALA A 214 -2.00 10.58 -18.81
CA ALA A 214 -0.73 10.30 -18.14
C ALA A 214 -0.01 9.12 -18.83
N GLU A 215 1.29 9.26 -19.03
CA GLU A 215 2.13 8.21 -19.60
C GLU A 215 3.12 7.72 -18.54
N LEU A 216 3.28 6.40 -18.43
CA LEU A 216 4.32 5.84 -17.57
C LEU A 216 5.67 5.90 -18.30
N GLU A 217 6.53 6.80 -17.86
CA GLU A 217 7.87 6.98 -18.44
C GLU A 217 8.79 5.75 -18.26
N ARG A 218 8.56 4.93 -17.23
CA ARG A 218 9.40 3.77 -16.91
C ARG A 218 8.56 2.52 -16.67
N SER A 219 8.66 1.54 -17.57
CA SER A 219 8.06 0.20 -17.38
C SER A 219 8.78 -0.88 -18.19
N GLY A 220 8.62 -2.14 -17.78
CA GLY A 220 9.12 -3.30 -18.53
C GLY A 220 10.62 -3.58 -18.35
N PHE A 221 11.28 -4.03 -19.42
CA PHE A 221 12.65 -4.59 -19.35
C PHE A 221 13.72 -3.57 -18.93
N SER A 222 13.53 -2.28 -19.20
CA SER A 222 14.44 -1.22 -18.74
C SER A 222 14.49 -1.11 -17.22
N VAL A 223 13.34 -1.24 -16.55
CA VAL A 223 13.21 -1.24 -15.09
C VAL A 223 13.83 -2.50 -14.48
N PHE A 224 13.71 -3.63 -15.17
CA PHE A 224 14.38 -4.88 -14.77
C PHE A 224 15.91 -4.77 -14.79
N LEU A 225 16.48 -4.19 -15.85
CA LEU A 225 17.93 -3.93 -15.93
C LEU A 225 18.40 -2.93 -14.87
N GLU A 226 17.63 -1.88 -14.62
CA GLU A 226 17.91 -0.92 -13.54
C GLU A 226 17.92 -1.61 -12.17
N SER A 227 16.98 -2.52 -11.93
CA SER A 227 16.92 -3.32 -10.70
C SER A 227 18.09 -4.28 -10.53
N LEU A 228 18.58 -4.89 -11.61
CA LEU A 228 19.82 -5.68 -11.60
C LEU A 228 21.04 -4.82 -11.24
N ARG A 229 21.12 -3.60 -11.78
CA ARG A 229 22.18 -2.65 -11.46
C ARG A 229 22.13 -2.24 -9.98
N LEU A 230 20.95 -1.92 -9.45
CA LEU A 230 20.76 -1.58 -8.04
C LEU A 230 21.15 -2.74 -7.13
N LEU A 231 20.73 -3.97 -7.46
CA LEU A 231 21.11 -5.17 -6.73
C LEU A 231 22.63 -5.34 -6.70
N TRP A 232 23.31 -5.15 -7.83
CA TRP A 232 24.75 -5.21 -7.92
C TRP A 232 25.43 -4.17 -7.01
N THR A 233 24.94 -2.93 -7.02
CA THR A 233 25.42 -1.88 -6.10
C THR A 233 25.22 -2.28 -4.64
N CYS A 234 24.02 -2.75 -4.27
CA CYS A 234 23.73 -3.21 -2.91
C CYS A 234 24.62 -4.39 -2.48
N LEU A 235 24.90 -5.34 -3.37
CA LEU A 235 25.81 -6.46 -3.09
C LEU A 235 27.26 -5.98 -2.89
N LEU A 236 27.71 -5.00 -3.66
CA LEU A 236 29.05 -4.42 -3.52
C LEU A 236 29.21 -3.60 -2.24
N GLU A 237 28.15 -2.90 -1.84
CA GLU A 237 28.11 -2.07 -0.63
C GLU A 237 27.70 -2.85 0.62
N ALA A 238 27.30 -4.12 0.46
CA ALA A 238 26.93 -4.97 1.57
C ALA A 238 28.05 -5.00 2.63
N PRO A 239 27.73 -4.85 3.92
CA PRO A 239 28.72 -4.72 4.99
C PRO A 239 29.74 -5.86 5.01
N GLU A 240 29.31 -7.05 4.63
CA GLU A 240 30.14 -8.27 4.53
C GLU A 240 31.21 -8.17 3.43
N VAL A 241 30.85 -7.60 2.27
CA VAL A 241 31.75 -7.39 1.14
C VAL A 241 32.69 -6.22 1.41
N ALA A 242 32.18 -5.15 2.03
CA ALA A 242 32.99 -4.03 2.51
C ALA A 242 34.02 -4.47 3.57
N ALA A 243 33.63 -5.34 4.52
CA ALA A 243 34.51 -5.91 5.53
C ALA A 243 35.59 -6.82 4.91
N ARG A 244 35.23 -7.65 3.92
CA ARG A 244 36.18 -8.48 3.15
C ARG A 244 37.15 -7.65 2.30
N ARG A 245 36.70 -6.51 1.76
CA ARG A 245 37.57 -5.56 1.03
C ARG A 245 38.57 -4.89 1.98
N ARG A 246 38.16 -4.48 3.18
CA ARG A 246 39.06 -3.91 4.21
C ARG A 246 40.14 -4.90 4.63
N THR A 247 39.78 -6.16 4.90
CA THR A 247 40.74 -7.22 5.27
C THR A 247 41.70 -7.58 4.14
N ARG A 248 41.25 -7.62 2.88
CA ARG A 248 42.13 -7.82 1.71
C ARG A 248 43.07 -6.63 1.46
N LYS A 249 42.62 -5.40 1.70
CA LYS A 249 43.47 -4.20 1.57
C LYS A 249 44.57 -4.18 2.62
N ALA A 250 44.24 -4.54 3.87
CA ALA A 250 45.22 -4.65 4.96
C ALA A 250 46.31 -5.71 4.70
N ARG A 251 45.98 -6.84 4.07
CA ARG A 251 46.95 -7.90 3.69
C ARG A 251 47.83 -7.56 2.48
N ARG A 252 47.50 -6.53 1.70
CA ARG A 252 48.30 -6.09 0.54
C ARG A 252 49.26 -4.96 0.87
N THR A 253 49.10 -4.35 2.05
CA THR A 253 49.94 -3.27 2.57
C THR A 253 50.90 -3.73 3.68
N SER A 254 50.96 -5.03 3.92
CA SER A 254 51.95 -5.72 4.78
C SER A 254 52.87 -6.56 3.91
#